data_AF-A0A2K3KM50-F1
#
_entry.id   AF-A0A2K3KM50-F1
#
_cell.length_a   1.000
_cell.length_b   1.000
_cell.length_c   1.000
_cell.angle_alpha   90.00
_cell.angle_beta   90.00
_cell.angle_gamma   90.00
#
_symmetry.space_group_name_H-M   'P 1'
#
loop_
_entity.id
_entity.type
_entity.pdbx_description
1 polymer ?
#
loop_
_entity_poly.entity_id
_entity_poly.type
_entity_poly.pdbx_seq_one_letter_code
_entity_poly.pdbx_strand_id
1 'polypeptide(L)'
;AQYLEEILREAFSHPAVQGIIMFVGPAQAGFRGTVLADAKFQNTPSGDVVDKLINEWGTGPKIAIADSKGIVDISLHHGDYDVTVTHPLTQYSKKLNVSVRKGFSPDTIHVKMHA
;
A
#
# COMPACT_ATOMS: atom_id res chain seq x y z
N ALA A 1 -10.06 16.06 12.67
CA ALA A 1 -9.58 15.85 11.30
C ALA A 1 -8.23 16.53 11.06
N GLN A 2 -8.14 17.87 11.03
CA GLN A 2 -6.88 18.55 10.69
C GLN A 2 -5.65 18.13 11.53
N TYR A 3 -5.73 18.23 12.86
CA TYR A 3 -4.61 17.83 13.73
C TYR A 3 -4.24 16.35 13.60
N LEU A 4 -5.22 15.49 13.31
CA LEU A 4 -4.95 14.06 13.08
C LEU A 4 -4.08 13.87 11.84
N GLU A 5 -4.37 14.60 10.76
CA GLU A 5 -3.56 14.54 9.54
C GLU A 5 -2.13 15.05 9.79
N GLU A 6 -1.98 16.19 10.46
CA GLU A 6 -0.68 16.78 10.78
C GLU A 6 0.18 15.82 11.61
N ILE A 7 -0.38 15.25 12.69
CA ILE A 7 0.31 14.30 13.58
C ILE A 7 0.74 13.05 12.80
N LEU A 8 -0.16 12.49 11.97
CA LEU A 8 0.14 11.29 11.19
C LEU A 8 1.23 11.54 10.15
N ARG A 9 1.21 12.69 9.49
CA ARG A 9 2.27 13.08 8.53
C ARG A 9 3.60 13.35 9.23
N GLU A 10 3.60 13.98 10.39
CA GLU A 10 4.81 14.19 11.19
C GLU A 10 5.44 12.85 11.56
N ALA A 11 4.64 11.92 12.11
CA ALA A 11 5.09 10.58 12.44
C ALA A 11 5.62 9.83 11.20
N PHE A 12 4.91 9.88 10.07
CA PHE A 12 5.32 9.21 8.83
C PHE A 12 6.60 9.80 8.21
N SER A 13 6.88 11.08 8.44
CA SER A 13 8.06 11.76 7.88
C SER A 13 9.38 11.31 8.53
N HIS A 14 9.33 10.69 9.71
CA HIS A 14 10.53 10.36 10.46
C HIS A 14 11.07 8.96 10.10
N PRO A 15 12.32 8.83 9.58
CA PRO A 15 12.85 7.58 9.02
C PRO A 15 13.08 6.44 10.04
N ALA A 16 13.06 6.76 11.34
CA ALA A 16 13.12 5.76 12.41
C ALA A 16 11.75 5.18 12.81
N VAL A 17 10.63 5.78 12.35
CA VAL A 17 9.30 5.26 12.61
C VAL A 17 9.07 4.05 11.71
N GLN A 18 8.77 2.90 12.32
CA GLN A 18 8.55 1.64 11.61
C GLN A 18 7.07 1.27 11.48
N GLY A 19 6.19 1.99 12.17
CA GLY A 19 4.75 1.79 12.13
C GLY A 19 4.03 2.80 13.02
N ILE A 20 2.76 3.04 12.71
CA ILE A 20 1.87 3.91 13.49
C ILE A 20 0.67 3.06 13.92
N ILE A 21 0.46 2.95 15.23
CA ILE A 21 -0.67 2.24 15.83
C ILE A 21 -1.57 3.28 16.47
N MET A 22 -2.86 3.28 16.12
CA MET A 22 -3.84 4.20 16.69
C MET A 22 -4.93 3.45 17.45
N PHE A 23 -5.35 3.98 18.60
CA PHE A 23 -6.51 3.49 19.34
C PHE A 23 -7.77 4.24 18.90
N VAL A 24 -8.47 3.68 17.92
CA VAL A 24 -9.56 4.32 17.18
C VAL A 24 -10.63 3.30 16.84
N GLY A 25 -11.85 3.75 16.53
CA GLY A 25 -12.94 2.83 16.19
C GLY A 25 -14.24 3.52 15.85
N PRO A 26 -15.32 2.76 15.58
CA PRO A 26 -16.61 3.32 15.26
C PRO A 26 -17.34 3.81 16.51
N ALA A 27 -18.28 4.74 16.34
CA ALA A 27 -19.14 5.23 17.43
C ALA A 27 -19.94 4.08 18.08
N GLN A 28 -20.35 3.07 17.29
CA GLN A 28 -20.98 1.83 17.78
C GLN A 28 -20.21 1.14 18.89
N ALA A 29 -18.87 1.16 18.83
CA ALA A 29 -18.01 0.49 19.79
C ALA A 29 -17.72 1.35 21.03
N GLY A 30 -18.41 2.49 21.20
CA GLY A 30 -18.28 3.37 22.35
C GLY A 30 -17.14 4.39 22.25
N PHE A 31 -16.49 4.51 21.10
CA PHE A 31 -15.46 5.53 20.87
C PHE A 31 -16.10 6.93 20.87
N ARG A 32 -15.47 7.88 21.59
CA ARG A 32 -15.95 9.27 21.71
C ARG A 32 -14.98 10.33 21.21
N GLY A 33 -13.68 10.05 21.21
CA GLY A 33 -12.64 11.00 20.78
C GLY A 33 -12.12 10.72 19.36
N THR A 34 -11.64 9.50 19.13
CA THR A 34 -11.01 9.07 17.87
C THR A 34 -11.95 8.18 17.05
N VAL A 35 -13.08 8.76 16.67
CA VAL A 35 -14.14 8.05 15.93
C VAL A 35 -13.84 8.11 14.43
N LEU A 36 -13.51 6.97 13.80
CA LEU A 36 -13.28 6.91 12.35
C LEU A 36 -14.56 6.69 11.55
N ALA A 37 -15.53 5.97 12.13
CA ALA A 37 -16.84 5.75 11.51
C ALA A 37 -17.96 6.08 12.49
N ASP A 38 -19.05 6.65 12.00
CA ASP A 38 -20.20 7.06 12.80
C ASP A 38 -21.06 5.87 13.25
N ALA A 39 -22.23 6.18 13.83
CA ALA A 39 -23.17 5.18 14.32
C ALA A 39 -23.89 4.38 13.20
N LYS A 40 -23.55 4.60 11.93
CA LYS A 40 -24.08 3.88 10.78
C LYS A 40 -22.95 3.27 9.94
N PHE A 41 -21.74 3.22 10.50
CA PHE A 41 -20.51 2.83 9.79
C PHE A 41 -20.21 3.70 8.57
N GLN A 42 -20.66 4.96 8.57
CA GLN A 42 -20.26 5.95 7.57
C GLN A 42 -18.98 6.64 8.03
N ASN A 43 -18.12 7.03 7.08
CA ASN A 43 -16.86 7.66 7.42
C ASN A 43 -17.09 9.01 8.13
N THR A 44 -16.31 9.29 9.17
CA THR A 44 -16.24 10.63 9.76
C THR A 44 -15.16 11.45 9.06
N PRO A 45 -15.10 12.78 9.29
CA PRO A 45 -13.98 13.58 8.79
C PRO A 45 -12.59 13.11 9.26
N SER A 46 -12.51 12.39 10.38
CA SER A 46 -11.25 11.78 10.84
C SER A 46 -10.98 10.45 10.14
N GLY A 47 -12.02 9.67 9.84
CA GLY A 47 -11.92 8.48 8.98
C GLY A 47 -11.45 8.84 7.57
N ASP A 48 -12.01 9.89 6.97
CA ASP A 48 -11.63 10.37 5.64
C ASP A 48 -10.13 10.73 5.57
N VAL A 49 -9.59 11.32 6.64
CA VAL A 49 -8.14 11.60 6.75
C VAL A 49 -7.33 10.31 6.73
N VAL A 50 -7.72 9.30 7.52
CA VAL A 50 -6.99 8.03 7.59
C VAL A 50 -7.04 7.30 6.26
N ASP A 51 -8.20 7.21 5.62
CA ASP A 51 -8.36 6.58 4.31
C ASP A 51 -7.53 7.29 3.24
N LYS A 52 -7.53 8.64 3.25
CA LYS A 52 -6.69 9.44 2.34
C LYS A 52 -5.21 9.10 2.52
N LEU A 53 -4.71 9.07 3.75
CA LEU A 53 -3.30 8.79 4.03
C LEU A 53 -2.91 7.35 3.70
N ILE A 54 -3.78 6.37 3.98
CA ILE A 54 -3.55 4.96 3.56
C ILE A 54 -3.43 4.86 2.04
N ASN A 55 -4.28 5.58 1.31
CA ASN A 55 -4.21 5.59 -0.16
C ASN A 55 -2.96 6.31 -0.68
N GLU A 56 -2.55 7.42 -0.05
CA GLU A 56 -1.34 8.17 -0.41
C GLU A 56 -0.05 7.37 -0.14
N TRP A 57 0.04 6.69 0.99
CA TRP A 57 1.25 5.96 1.41
C TRP A 57 1.28 4.51 0.93
N GLY A 58 0.12 3.98 0.53
CA GLY A 58 0.01 2.69 -0.11
C GLY A 58 0.69 2.69 -1.47
N THR A 59 1.18 1.52 -1.89
CA THR A 59 1.69 1.35 -3.26
C THR A 59 0.54 1.29 -4.29
N GLY A 60 -0.66 0.91 -3.84
CA GLY A 60 -1.80 0.61 -4.71
C GLY A 60 -1.52 -0.54 -5.68
N PRO A 61 -2.49 -0.90 -6.53
CA PRO A 61 -2.23 -1.78 -7.66
C PRO A 61 -1.32 -1.05 -8.67
N LYS A 62 -0.19 -1.65 -9.00
CA LYS A 62 0.72 -1.18 -10.05
C LYS A 62 0.62 -2.13 -11.25
N ILE A 63 0.34 -1.56 -12.42
CA ILE A 63 0.37 -2.28 -13.69
C ILE A 63 1.49 -1.66 -14.52
N ALA A 64 2.37 -2.49 -15.06
CA ALA A 64 3.45 -2.07 -15.93
C ALA A 64 3.54 -3.03 -17.11
N ILE A 65 3.95 -2.50 -18.26
CA ILE A 65 4.17 -3.26 -19.49
C ILE A 65 5.67 -3.31 -19.72
N ALA A 66 6.19 -4.50 -19.97
CA ALA A 66 7.59 -4.69 -20.29
C ALA A 66 7.97 -4.00 -21.60
N ASP A 67 9.20 -3.48 -21.65
CA ASP A 67 9.75 -2.88 -22.86
C ASP A 67 10.03 -3.92 -23.96
N SER A 68 10.59 -3.49 -25.09
CA SER A 68 10.94 -4.39 -26.21
C SER A 68 11.99 -5.45 -25.86
N LYS A 69 12.66 -5.33 -24.71
CA LYS A 69 13.62 -6.31 -24.18
C LYS A 69 13.01 -7.20 -23.10
N GLY A 70 11.74 -7.01 -22.75
CA GLY A 70 11.05 -7.76 -21.71
C GLY A 70 11.37 -7.29 -20.29
N ILE A 71 11.84 -6.05 -20.12
CA ILE A 71 12.24 -5.49 -18.81
C ILE A 71 11.18 -4.51 -18.30
N VAL A 72 10.94 -4.54 -16.98
CA VAL A 72 10.13 -3.56 -16.23
C VAL A 72 10.92 -3.15 -15.00
N ASP A 73 11.09 -1.84 -14.82
CA ASP A 73 11.56 -1.27 -13.55
C ASP A 73 10.36 -0.75 -12.75
N ILE A 74 10.27 -1.15 -11.48
CA ILE A 74 9.19 -0.75 -10.59
C ILE A 74 9.72 -0.35 -9.22
N SER A 75 9.23 0.78 -8.71
CA SER A 75 9.47 1.22 -7.33
C SER A 75 8.26 0.87 -6.47
N LEU A 76 8.50 0.10 -5.42
CA LEU A 76 7.49 -0.38 -4.47
C LEU A 76 7.89 0.07 -3.06
N HIS A 77 6.90 0.31 -2.20
CA HIS A 77 7.15 0.48 -0.76
C HIS A 77 7.56 -0.86 -0.13
N HIS A 78 7.99 -0.84 1.13
CA HIS A 78 8.20 -2.10 1.86
C HIS A 78 6.87 -2.85 2.01
N GLY A 79 6.89 -4.15 1.70
CA GLY A 79 5.68 -4.96 1.73
C GLY A 79 5.85 -6.31 1.06
N ASP A 80 4.79 -7.10 1.10
CA ASP A 80 4.67 -8.37 0.39
C ASP A 80 3.66 -8.21 -0.75
N TYR A 81 4.05 -8.64 -1.94
CA TYR A 81 3.33 -8.39 -3.17
C TYR A 81 3.08 -9.69 -3.93
N ASP A 82 1.82 -9.90 -4.30
CA ASP A 82 1.43 -10.87 -5.32
C ASP A 82 1.59 -10.22 -6.70
N VAL A 83 2.63 -10.62 -7.43
CA VAL A 83 2.89 -10.13 -8.79
C VAL A 83 2.36 -11.15 -9.79
N THR A 84 1.53 -10.69 -10.72
CA THR A 84 1.06 -11.50 -11.85
C THR A 84 1.70 -11.00 -13.12
N VAL A 85 2.41 -11.87 -13.82
CA VAL A 85 3.00 -11.59 -15.13
C VAL A 85 2.18 -12.32 -16.19
N THR A 86 1.76 -11.59 -17.22
CA THR A 86 0.94 -12.13 -18.31
C THR A 86 1.64 -11.91 -19.63
N HIS A 87 1.80 -12.98 -20.42
CA HIS A 87 2.34 -12.87 -21.76
C HIS A 87 1.25 -12.34 -22.71
N PRO A 88 1.49 -11.24 -23.46
CA PRO A 88 0.43 -10.53 -24.17
C PRO A 88 -0.18 -11.33 -25.33
N LEU A 89 0.58 -12.25 -25.93
CA LEU A 89 0.11 -13.02 -27.10
C LEU A 89 -0.57 -14.32 -26.71
N THR A 90 0.00 -15.06 -25.76
CA THR A 90 -0.50 -16.39 -25.37
C THR A 90 -1.51 -16.32 -24.24
N GLN A 91 -1.64 -15.16 -23.58
CA GLN A 91 -2.45 -14.96 -22.37
C GLN A 91 -2.07 -15.89 -21.20
N TYR A 92 -0.94 -16.58 -21.31
CA TYR A 92 -0.38 -17.36 -20.22
C TYR A 92 0.04 -16.42 -19.09
N SER A 93 -0.35 -16.75 -17.87
CA SER A 93 -0.03 -15.96 -16.68
C SER A 93 0.72 -16.78 -15.64
N LYS A 94 1.60 -16.10 -14.89
CA LYS A 94 2.36 -16.67 -13.80
C LYS A 94 2.29 -15.73 -12.59
N LYS A 95 2.00 -16.31 -11.43
CA LYS A 95 2.01 -15.60 -10.14
C LYS A 95 3.33 -15.83 -9.43
N LEU A 96 3.81 -14.80 -8.74
CA LEU A 96 5.01 -14.83 -7.93
C LEU A 96 4.85 -13.92 -6.72
N ASN A 97 5.49 -14.31 -5.62
CA ASN A 97 5.51 -13.52 -4.39
C ASN A 97 6.81 -12.72 -4.33
N VAL A 98 6.70 -11.41 -4.11
CA VAL A 98 7.86 -10.51 -3.97
C VAL A 98 7.80 -9.84 -2.60
N SER A 99 8.88 -9.93 -1.85
CA SER A 99 9.03 -9.24 -0.57
C SER A 99 10.02 -8.08 -0.73
N VAL A 100 9.54 -6.85 -0.55
CA VAL A 100 10.36 -5.65 -0.54
C VAL A 100 10.64 -5.27 0.91
N ARG A 101 11.92 -5.18 1.28
CA ARG A 101 12.38 -4.99 2.66
C ARG A 101 13.51 -3.96 2.72
N LYS A 102 13.73 -3.38 3.89
CA LYS A 102 14.80 -2.39 4.12
C LYS A 102 16.18 -3.06 4.02
N GLY A 103 17.13 -2.41 3.35
CA GLY A 103 18.53 -2.86 3.28
C GLY A 103 18.85 -3.81 2.11
N PHE A 104 17.92 -4.04 1.20
CA PHE A 104 18.17 -4.79 -0.04
C PHE A 104 18.68 -3.85 -1.14
N SER A 105 19.68 -4.30 -1.89
CA SER A 105 20.04 -3.71 -3.19
C SER A 105 18.87 -3.86 -4.18
N PRO A 106 18.84 -3.11 -5.29
CA PRO A 106 17.91 -3.38 -6.38
C PRO A 106 17.95 -4.88 -6.72
N ASP A 107 16.80 -5.55 -6.61
CA ASP A 107 16.68 -6.99 -6.85
C ASP A 107 16.11 -7.22 -8.25
N THR A 108 16.63 -8.23 -8.94
CA THR A 108 16.21 -8.57 -10.30
C THR A 108 15.52 -9.93 -10.30
N ILE A 109 14.24 -9.93 -10.69
CA ILE A 109 13.43 -11.14 -10.72
C ILE A 109 13.29 -11.63 -12.16
N HIS A 110 13.87 -12.79 -12.45
CA HIS A 110 13.76 -13.42 -13.76
C HIS A 110 12.51 -14.30 -13.85
N VAL A 111 11.58 -13.93 -14.74
CA VAL A 111 10.35 -14.69 -14.98
C VAL A 111 10.45 -15.42 -16.32
N LYS A 112 10.60 -16.74 -16.27
CA LYS A 112 10.48 -17.60 -17.47
C LYS A 112 9.01 -17.85 -17.78
N MET A 113 8.60 -17.50 -19.00
CA MET A 113 7.27 -17.79 -19.54
C MET A 113 7.40 -18.81 -20.67
N HIS A 114 6.57 -19.84 -20.64
CA HIS A 114 6.46 -20.77 -21.75
C HIS A 114 5.38 -20.23 -22.70
N ALA A 115 5.70 -20.20 -23.98
CA ALA A 115 4.76 -19.90 -25.06
C ALA A 115 4.13 -21.20 -25.55
#